data_AF-A0A662QQU6-F1
#
_entry.id   AF-A0A662QQU6-F1
#
_cell.length_a   1.000
_cell.length_b   1.000
_cell.length_c   1.000
_cell.angle_alpha   90.00
_cell.angle_beta   90.00
_cell.angle_gamma   90.00
#
_symmetry.space_group_name_H-M   'P 1'
#
loop_
_entity.id
_entity.type
_entity.pdbx_description
1 polymer ?
#
loop_
_entity_poly.entity_id
_entity_poly.type
_entity_poly.pdbx_seq_one_letter_code
_entity_poly.pdbx_strand_id
1 'polypeptide(L)'
;MKLTADEIGEFFKLYKSLIFYINTKKKLIDGLESPYDVDMSNDIAELRNFAVKDHSLIDSFVGENPFKFTDDELKTVESWKKGILSKFLIVKYDKDYTMFFHPETRRCYGVLYLNDSFGKMLGPYLPVHLETWIIPFNGKIIYDGLILSSPISFGSTLGKSVISEGMEAAVKYGVVTSFDMHEDKTASDEELLRFYMKTEQNRGKYWEEIDELSEKSPELEAVYHQEYGRYRSRKARAGLRKVGVSGFFGMIDDTVIAGAQSRKEFDKIVKGLVPKEKMDWIFYFKV
;
A
#
# COMPACT_ATOMS: atom_id res chain seq x y z
N MET A 1 11.87 4.92 -0.67
CA MET A 1 13.31 4.63 -0.89
C MET A 1 13.61 4.74 -2.38
N LYS A 2 14.82 5.17 -2.74
CA LYS A 2 15.29 5.30 -4.14
C LYS A 2 16.23 4.13 -4.44
N LEU A 3 16.26 3.67 -5.69
CA LEU A 3 17.39 2.87 -6.19
C LEU A 3 18.71 3.65 -6.09
N THR A 4 19.82 2.93 -5.99
CA THR A 4 21.16 3.52 -6.10
C THR A 4 21.43 4.00 -7.53
N ALA A 5 22.42 4.87 -7.72
CA ALA A 5 22.78 5.37 -9.05
C ALA A 5 23.20 4.22 -10.00
N ASP A 6 23.93 3.23 -9.48
CA ASP A 6 24.38 2.07 -10.25
C ASP A 6 23.20 1.19 -10.66
N GLU A 7 22.26 0.91 -9.74
CA GLU A 7 21.02 0.17 -10.04
C GLU A 7 20.17 0.87 -11.11
N ILE A 8 20.09 2.19 -11.08
CA ILE A 8 19.36 2.98 -12.09
C ILE A 8 20.06 2.88 -13.44
N GLY A 9 21.39 2.99 -13.47
CA GLY A 9 22.19 2.86 -14.68
C GLY A 9 22.05 1.47 -15.32
N GLU A 10 22.12 0.42 -14.50
CA GLU A 10 21.89 -0.96 -14.92
C GLU A 10 20.48 -1.13 -15.48
N PHE A 11 19.45 -0.67 -14.77
CA PHE A 11 18.07 -0.74 -15.24
C PHE A 11 17.92 -0.08 -16.63
N PHE A 12 18.37 1.16 -16.81
CA PHE A 12 18.23 1.85 -18.09
C PHE A 12 19.04 1.20 -19.20
N LYS A 13 20.24 0.67 -18.91
CA LYS A 13 21.02 -0.10 -19.87
C LYS A 13 20.22 -1.28 -20.41
N LEU A 14 19.65 -2.10 -19.52
CA LEU A 14 18.89 -3.28 -19.89
C LEU A 14 17.58 -2.90 -20.61
N TYR A 15 16.84 -1.93 -20.06
CA TYR A 15 15.50 -1.59 -20.53
C TYR A 15 15.55 -0.97 -21.92
N LYS A 16 16.42 0.03 -22.12
CA LYS A 16 16.59 0.65 -23.43
C LYS A 16 17.07 -0.33 -24.50
N SER A 17 17.90 -1.30 -24.12
CA SER A 17 18.37 -2.34 -25.04
C SER A 17 17.25 -3.27 -25.49
N LEU A 18 16.34 -3.65 -24.58
CA LEU A 18 15.13 -4.40 -24.93
C LEU A 18 14.20 -3.60 -25.85
N ILE A 19 13.92 -2.33 -25.51
CA ILE A 19 13.03 -1.47 -26.32
C ILE A 19 13.61 -1.27 -27.72
N PHE A 20 14.91 -0.98 -27.82
CA PHE A 20 15.61 -0.87 -29.10
C PHE A 20 15.50 -2.17 -29.91
N TYR A 21 15.78 -3.31 -29.29
CA TYR A 21 15.67 -4.62 -29.93
C TYR A 21 14.26 -4.88 -30.48
N ILE A 22 13.21 -4.60 -29.70
CA ILE A 22 11.83 -4.73 -30.16
C ILE A 22 11.59 -3.80 -31.35
N ASN A 23 12.11 -2.58 -31.32
CA ASN A 23 11.99 -1.66 -32.44
C ASN A 23 12.70 -2.17 -33.71
N THR A 24 13.83 -2.88 -33.62
CA THR A 24 14.46 -3.50 -34.80
C THR A 24 13.54 -4.50 -35.51
N LYS A 25 12.65 -5.18 -34.76
CA LYS A 25 11.70 -6.15 -35.29
C LYS A 25 10.38 -5.50 -35.74
N LYS A 26 9.91 -4.45 -35.04
CA LYS A 26 8.60 -3.81 -35.28
C LYS A 26 8.66 -2.56 -36.16
N LYS A 27 9.81 -1.88 -36.21
CA LYS A 27 10.09 -0.66 -36.98
C LYS A 27 9.04 0.43 -36.78
N LEU A 28 8.77 0.79 -35.51
CA LEU A 28 7.75 1.79 -35.16
C LEU A 28 8.33 3.19 -35.01
N ILE A 29 9.59 3.28 -34.59
CA ILE A 29 10.30 4.54 -34.39
C ILE A 29 11.49 4.56 -35.34
N ASP A 30 11.54 5.56 -36.22
CA ASP A 30 12.64 5.77 -37.15
C ASP A 30 13.83 6.44 -36.45
N GLY A 31 15.03 6.25 -36.99
CA GLY A 31 16.24 6.95 -36.55
C GLY A 31 16.87 6.43 -35.24
N LEU A 32 16.36 5.35 -34.66
CA LEU A 32 17.05 4.67 -33.55
C LEU A 32 18.18 3.79 -34.10
N GLU A 33 19.43 4.19 -33.84
CA GLU A 33 20.64 3.46 -34.27
C GLU A 33 21.24 2.60 -33.15
N SER A 34 20.99 2.98 -31.90
CA SER A 34 21.49 2.29 -30.71
C SER A 34 20.49 2.36 -29.54
N PRO A 35 20.68 1.52 -28.51
CA PRO A 35 19.92 1.63 -27.26
C PRO A 35 20.02 3.01 -26.58
N TYR A 36 21.10 3.76 -26.80
CA TYR A 36 21.27 5.08 -26.18
C TYR A 36 20.31 6.13 -26.76
N ASP A 37 19.87 5.94 -28.01
CA ASP A 37 18.96 6.83 -28.72
C ASP A 37 17.51 6.67 -28.26
N VAL A 38 17.20 5.63 -27.47
CA VAL A 38 15.88 5.43 -26.88
C VAL A 38 15.60 6.53 -25.86
N ASP A 39 14.74 7.47 -26.22
CA ASP A 39 14.20 8.47 -25.31
C ASP A 39 13.11 7.84 -24.42
N MET A 40 13.14 8.17 -23.13
CA MET A 40 12.18 7.67 -22.13
C MET A 40 10.92 8.54 -22.12
N SER A 41 10.43 8.88 -23.31
CA SER A 41 9.16 9.60 -23.53
C SER A 41 8.01 8.61 -23.68
N ASN A 42 6.78 9.11 -23.75
CA ASN A 42 5.62 8.26 -24.01
C ASN A 42 5.59 7.69 -25.44
N ASP A 43 6.48 8.11 -26.35
CA ASP A 43 6.51 7.63 -27.74
C ASP A 43 6.92 6.15 -27.81
N ILE A 44 7.68 5.66 -26.83
CA ILE A 44 8.07 4.25 -26.74
C ILE A 44 7.00 3.36 -26.08
N ALA A 45 5.85 3.91 -25.69
CA ALA A 45 4.80 3.15 -24.99
C ALA A 45 4.25 1.98 -25.83
N GLU A 46 4.14 2.15 -27.16
CA GLU A 46 3.75 1.07 -28.07
C GLU A 46 4.77 -0.08 -28.05
N LEU A 47 6.07 0.22 -28.09
CA LEU A 47 7.13 -0.79 -27.99
C LEU A 47 7.11 -1.53 -26.65
N ARG A 48 6.91 -0.80 -25.55
CA ARG A 48 6.71 -1.40 -24.23
C ARG A 48 5.49 -2.32 -24.21
N ASN A 49 4.37 -1.92 -24.82
CA ASN A 49 3.17 -2.74 -24.88
C ASN A 49 3.40 -4.05 -25.66
N PHE A 50 4.27 -4.05 -26.68
CA PHE A 50 4.70 -5.30 -27.34
C PHE A 50 5.46 -6.23 -26.39
N ALA A 51 6.40 -5.69 -25.59
CA ALA A 51 7.15 -6.49 -24.61
C ALA A 51 6.22 -7.20 -23.61
N VAL A 52 5.15 -6.51 -23.18
CA VAL A 52 4.17 -7.03 -22.22
C VAL A 52 3.22 -8.06 -22.87
N LYS A 53 2.75 -7.80 -24.09
CA LYS A 53 1.75 -8.66 -24.74
C LYS A 53 2.35 -9.93 -25.35
N ASP A 54 3.61 -9.87 -25.75
CA ASP A 54 4.30 -10.95 -26.46
C ASP A 54 5.65 -11.25 -25.79
N HIS A 55 5.60 -12.15 -24.80
CA HIS A 55 6.80 -12.59 -24.08
C HIS A 55 7.85 -13.26 -24.97
N SER A 56 7.48 -13.73 -26.18
CA SER A 56 8.46 -14.31 -27.11
C SER A 56 9.49 -13.30 -27.59
N LEU A 57 9.19 -12.00 -27.52
CA LEU A 57 10.14 -10.92 -27.79
C LEU A 57 11.22 -10.84 -26.71
N ILE A 58 10.85 -11.00 -25.44
CA ILE A 58 11.79 -11.08 -24.33
C ILE A 58 12.62 -12.36 -24.44
N ASP A 59 11.98 -13.50 -24.74
CA ASP A 59 12.68 -14.78 -24.91
C ASP A 59 13.70 -14.72 -26.07
N SER A 60 13.33 -14.11 -27.20
CA SER A 60 14.23 -13.92 -28.34
C SER A 60 15.38 -12.98 -27.99
N PHE A 61 15.11 -11.88 -27.28
CA PHE A 61 16.16 -10.96 -26.82
C PHE A 61 17.18 -11.65 -25.92
N VAL A 62 16.69 -12.46 -24.97
CA VAL A 62 17.53 -13.20 -24.02
C VAL A 62 18.33 -14.29 -24.75
N GLY A 63 17.69 -15.05 -25.66
CA GLY A 63 18.34 -16.14 -26.39
C GLY A 63 19.35 -15.68 -27.45
N GLU A 64 19.06 -14.59 -28.16
CA GLU A 64 19.97 -14.02 -29.17
C GLU A 64 21.13 -13.25 -28.51
N ASN A 65 20.92 -12.67 -27.31
CA ASN A 65 21.87 -11.86 -26.55
C ASN A 65 22.70 -10.89 -27.42
N PRO A 66 22.06 -9.99 -28.20
CA PRO A 66 22.75 -9.16 -29.19
C PRO A 66 23.75 -8.18 -28.56
N PHE A 67 23.59 -7.86 -27.27
CA PHE A 67 24.41 -6.91 -26.52
C PHE A 67 25.44 -7.57 -25.59
N LYS A 68 25.58 -8.90 -25.63
CA LYS A 68 26.54 -9.68 -24.82
C LYS A 68 26.39 -9.41 -23.32
N PHE A 69 25.16 -9.35 -22.84
CA PHE A 69 24.83 -9.26 -21.43
C PHE A 69 25.23 -10.53 -20.69
N THR A 70 25.54 -10.36 -19.41
CA THR A 70 25.84 -11.44 -18.48
C THR A 70 24.58 -12.26 -18.15
N ASP A 71 24.76 -13.48 -17.62
CA ASP A 71 23.63 -14.34 -17.26
C ASP A 71 22.69 -13.68 -16.24
N ASP A 72 23.21 -12.89 -15.30
CA ASP A 72 22.40 -12.23 -14.28
C ASP A 72 21.63 -11.02 -14.84
N GLU A 73 22.23 -10.28 -15.78
CA GLU A 73 21.53 -9.24 -16.55
C GLU A 73 20.41 -9.84 -17.42
N LEU A 74 20.68 -10.98 -18.07
CA LEU A 74 19.69 -11.70 -18.88
C LEU A 74 18.54 -12.24 -18.02
N LYS A 75 18.84 -12.83 -16.85
CA LYS A 75 17.80 -13.24 -15.87
C LYS A 75 16.97 -12.06 -15.41
N THR A 76 17.59 -10.88 -15.23
CA THR A 76 16.86 -9.66 -14.88
C THR A 76 15.86 -9.30 -15.96
N VAL A 77 16.28 -9.26 -17.23
CA VAL A 77 15.36 -8.97 -18.35
C VAL A 77 14.28 -10.05 -18.48
N GLU A 78 14.65 -11.32 -18.32
CA GLU A 78 13.69 -12.43 -18.37
C GLU A 78 12.62 -12.30 -17.27
N SER A 79 13.02 -11.87 -16.07
CA SER A 79 12.10 -11.70 -14.94
C SER A 79 10.99 -10.68 -15.22
N TRP A 80 11.21 -9.73 -16.13
CA TRP A 80 10.21 -8.71 -16.48
C TRP A 80 8.92 -9.30 -17.09
N LYS A 81 8.95 -10.54 -17.59
CA LYS A 81 7.75 -11.31 -17.96
C LYS A 81 6.74 -11.48 -16.79
N LYS A 82 7.18 -11.34 -15.54
CA LYS A 82 6.31 -11.36 -14.34
C LYS A 82 5.64 -9.99 -14.07
N GLY A 83 6.07 -8.94 -14.76
CA GLY A 83 5.59 -7.59 -14.53
C GLY A 83 4.12 -7.40 -14.89
N ILE A 84 3.50 -6.38 -14.31
CA ILE A 84 2.08 -6.10 -14.46
C ILE A 84 1.92 -4.71 -15.06
N LEU A 85 1.45 -4.66 -16.31
CA LEU A 85 1.00 -3.41 -16.93
C LEU A 85 -0.48 -3.22 -16.61
N SER A 86 -0.79 -2.20 -15.83
CA SER A 86 -2.17 -1.96 -15.41
C SER A 86 -2.39 -0.51 -14.99
N LYS A 87 -3.65 -0.20 -14.72
CA LYS A 87 -4.07 1.03 -14.06
C LYS A 87 -4.01 0.84 -12.55
N PHE A 88 -3.27 1.72 -11.91
CA PHE A 88 -3.05 1.72 -10.47
C PHE A 88 -3.54 3.03 -9.86
N LEU A 89 -3.83 2.95 -8.56
CA LEU A 89 -4.10 4.11 -7.71
C LEU A 89 -2.98 4.21 -6.68
N ILE A 90 -2.20 5.29 -6.69
CA ILE A 90 -1.32 5.59 -5.57
C ILE A 90 -2.20 5.99 -4.40
N VAL A 91 -2.11 5.24 -3.30
CA VAL A 91 -2.92 5.46 -2.08
C VAL A 91 -2.08 5.83 -0.86
N LYS A 92 -0.76 5.70 -0.95
CA LYS A 92 0.18 6.08 0.12
C LYS A 92 1.57 6.37 -0.43
N TYR A 93 2.20 7.42 0.07
CA TYR A 93 3.66 7.57 0.03
C TYR A 93 4.22 7.06 1.37
N ASP A 94 4.96 5.96 1.36
CA ASP A 94 5.66 5.40 2.53
C ASP A 94 7.16 5.78 2.47
N LYS A 95 7.88 5.60 3.59
CA LYS A 95 9.32 5.87 3.64
C LYS A 95 10.09 4.91 2.73
N ASP A 96 9.67 3.65 2.68
CA ASP A 96 10.41 2.59 2.01
C ASP A 96 9.95 2.45 0.55
N TYR A 97 8.68 2.67 0.25
CA TYR A 97 8.11 2.55 -1.10
C TYR A 97 6.87 3.46 -1.30
N THR A 98 6.37 3.55 -2.52
CA THR A 98 5.05 4.12 -2.79
C THR A 98 4.05 3.01 -3.02
N MET A 99 2.89 3.08 -2.36
CA MET A 99 1.89 2.00 -2.40
C MET A 99 0.93 2.19 -3.56
N PHE A 100 1.03 1.29 -4.54
CA PHE A 100 0.18 1.24 -5.73
C PHE A 100 -0.92 0.21 -5.48
N PHE A 101 -2.17 0.65 -5.48
CA PHE A 101 -3.33 -0.20 -5.35
C PHE A 101 -3.86 -0.59 -6.73
N HIS A 102 -4.00 -1.89 -6.97
CA HIS A 102 -4.63 -2.42 -8.18
C HIS A 102 -6.12 -2.67 -7.91
N PRO A 103 -7.04 -1.86 -8.46
CA PRO A 103 -8.45 -1.90 -8.09
C PRO A 103 -9.12 -3.24 -8.43
N GLU A 104 -8.77 -3.85 -9.57
CA GLU A 104 -9.37 -5.11 -10.02
C GLU A 104 -8.94 -6.32 -9.18
N THR A 105 -7.64 -6.46 -8.89
CA THR A 105 -7.11 -7.60 -8.12
C THR A 105 -7.16 -7.38 -6.60
N ARG A 106 -7.51 -6.17 -6.16
CA ARG A 106 -7.50 -5.76 -4.75
C ARG A 106 -6.14 -5.98 -4.06
N ARG A 107 -5.03 -5.92 -4.81
CA ARG A 107 -3.66 -6.07 -4.27
C ARG A 107 -2.94 -4.72 -4.22
N CYS A 108 -2.03 -4.60 -3.25
CA CYS A 108 -1.16 -3.45 -3.09
C CYS A 108 0.29 -3.82 -3.38
N TYR A 109 0.97 -2.98 -4.16
CA TYR A 109 2.37 -3.14 -4.53
C TYR A 109 3.20 -2.00 -3.95
N GLY A 110 4.31 -2.32 -3.30
CA GLY A 110 5.29 -1.34 -2.85
C GLY A 110 6.28 -1.07 -3.98
N VAL A 111 6.08 0.04 -4.69
CA VAL A 111 6.84 0.39 -5.90
C VAL A 111 7.89 1.44 -5.56
N LEU A 112 9.13 1.19 -6.00
CA LEU A 112 10.23 2.15 -5.89
C LEU A 112 10.29 3.05 -7.11
N TYR A 113 10.73 4.29 -6.88
CA TYR A 113 10.98 5.26 -7.94
C TYR A 113 12.44 5.18 -8.41
N LEU A 114 12.66 5.48 -9.70
CA LEU A 114 13.97 5.49 -10.35
C LEU A 114 14.70 6.78 -10.02
N ASN A 115 14.14 7.94 -10.40
CA ASN A 115 14.78 9.24 -10.26
C ASN A 115 14.19 10.07 -9.10
N ASP A 116 13.13 10.81 -9.38
CA ASP A 116 12.39 11.60 -8.40
C ASP A 116 11.30 10.76 -7.73
N SER A 117 10.98 11.09 -6.48
CA SER A 117 9.84 10.45 -5.81
C SER A 117 8.55 10.72 -6.57
N PHE A 118 7.63 9.75 -6.59
CA PHE A 118 6.31 9.92 -7.21
C PHE A 118 5.56 11.17 -6.70
N GLY A 119 5.68 11.52 -5.42
CA GLY A 119 5.06 12.74 -4.88
C GLY A 119 5.63 14.06 -5.44
N LYS A 120 6.87 14.06 -5.94
CA LYS A 120 7.45 15.19 -6.68
C LYS A 120 6.98 15.20 -8.13
N MET A 121 6.95 14.03 -8.78
CA MET A 121 6.58 13.88 -10.19
C MET A 121 5.07 14.10 -10.45
N LEU A 122 4.22 13.56 -9.57
CA LEU A 122 2.76 13.49 -9.75
C LEU A 122 2.01 14.39 -8.75
N GLY A 123 2.74 15.05 -7.85
CA GLY A 123 2.19 15.90 -6.80
C GLY A 123 1.90 15.15 -5.49
N PRO A 124 1.70 15.91 -4.39
CA PRO A 124 1.58 15.35 -3.04
C PRO A 124 0.17 14.80 -2.72
N TYR A 125 -0.81 15.06 -3.59
CA TYR A 125 -2.21 14.75 -3.32
C TYR A 125 -2.52 13.29 -3.63
N LEU A 126 -3.37 12.68 -2.82
CA LEU A 126 -3.78 11.28 -2.95
C LEU A 126 -5.31 11.17 -2.99
N PRO A 127 -5.86 10.16 -3.69
CA PRO A 127 -5.14 9.19 -4.51
C PRO A 127 -4.72 9.77 -5.88
N VAL A 128 -3.75 9.13 -6.54
CA VAL A 128 -3.33 9.45 -7.92
C VAL A 128 -3.63 8.27 -8.83
N HIS A 129 -4.35 8.49 -9.92
CA HIS A 129 -4.57 7.47 -10.95
C HIS A 129 -3.46 7.51 -11.99
N LEU A 130 -2.87 6.35 -12.30
CA LEU A 130 -1.84 6.22 -13.32
C LEU A 130 -1.89 4.84 -13.97
N GLU A 131 -1.32 4.74 -15.16
CA GLU A 131 -1.05 3.49 -15.85
C GLU A 131 0.45 3.35 -16.10
N THR A 132 1.03 2.23 -15.69
CA THR A 132 2.47 1.96 -15.83
C THR A 132 2.73 0.46 -15.79
N TRP A 133 3.90 0.04 -16.25
CA TRP A 133 4.36 -1.34 -16.12
C TRP A 133 5.23 -1.43 -14.87
N ILE A 134 4.74 -2.14 -13.85
CA ILE A 134 5.55 -2.48 -12.68
C ILE A 134 6.28 -3.80 -12.95
N ILE A 135 7.57 -3.87 -12.65
CA ILE A 135 8.45 -4.98 -13.00
C ILE A 135 9.35 -5.37 -11.84
N PRO A 136 9.76 -6.66 -11.75
CA PRO A 136 10.80 -7.09 -10.83
C PRO A 136 12.16 -6.50 -11.21
N PHE A 137 12.92 -6.09 -10.20
CA PHE A 137 14.31 -5.69 -10.35
C PHE A 137 15.06 -5.91 -9.04
N ASN A 138 16.05 -6.81 -9.02
CA ASN A 138 16.89 -7.12 -7.86
C ASN A 138 16.09 -7.36 -6.56
N GLY A 139 15.06 -8.21 -6.63
CA GLY A 139 14.20 -8.54 -5.48
C GLY A 139 13.27 -7.41 -5.02
N LYS A 140 13.13 -6.34 -5.80
CA LYS A 140 12.26 -5.18 -5.55
C LYS A 140 11.24 -5.04 -6.69
N ILE A 141 10.23 -4.20 -6.49
CA ILE A 141 9.32 -3.77 -7.55
C ILE A 141 9.61 -2.33 -7.92
N ILE A 142 9.85 -2.09 -9.20
CA ILE A 142 10.06 -0.76 -9.79
C ILE A 142 9.00 -0.53 -10.87
N TYR A 143 8.92 0.69 -11.39
CA TYR A 143 8.21 0.99 -12.63
C TYR A 143 9.19 1.10 -13.80
N ASP A 144 8.70 0.93 -15.02
CA ASP A 144 9.49 0.93 -16.27
C ASP A 144 10.03 2.31 -16.69
N GLY A 145 9.79 3.36 -15.91
CA GLY A 145 10.12 4.74 -16.28
C GLY A 145 9.01 5.47 -17.04
N LEU A 146 7.96 4.78 -17.48
CA LEU A 146 6.87 5.36 -18.28
C LEU A 146 5.57 5.42 -17.48
N ILE A 147 5.01 6.62 -17.33
CA ILE A 147 3.76 6.85 -16.61
C ILE A 147 2.77 7.51 -17.56
N LEU A 148 1.67 6.81 -17.81
CA LEU A 148 0.49 7.37 -18.45
C LEU A 148 -0.47 7.81 -17.35
N SER A 149 -0.36 9.06 -16.92
CA SER A 149 -1.30 9.63 -15.94
C SER A 149 -2.51 10.22 -16.66
N SER A 150 -3.71 9.86 -16.23
CA SER A 150 -4.93 10.55 -16.64
C SER A 150 -5.19 11.74 -15.71
N PRO A 151 -5.70 12.89 -16.19
CA PRO A 151 -6.06 14.03 -15.36
C PRO A 151 -7.36 13.77 -14.58
N ILE A 152 -7.37 12.71 -13.78
CA ILE A 152 -8.50 12.38 -12.90
C ILE A 152 -8.24 13.07 -11.56
N SER A 153 -9.15 13.97 -11.19
CA SER A 153 -9.17 14.55 -9.86
C SER A 153 -10.16 13.80 -8.98
N PHE A 154 -9.75 13.52 -7.74
CA PHE A 154 -10.62 12.88 -6.76
C PHE A 154 -11.18 13.93 -5.81
N GLY A 155 -12.51 14.03 -5.75
CA GLY A 155 -13.17 14.78 -4.71
C GLY A 155 -12.87 14.20 -3.32
N SER A 156 -13.01 15.01 -2.27
CA SER A 156 -12.60 14.64 -0.90
C SER A 156 -13.22 13.33 -0.40
N THR A 157 -14.51 13.09 -0.65
CA THR A 157 -15.21 11.88 -0.24
C THR A 157 -14.74 10.65 -1.00
N LEU A 158 -14.74 10.72 -2.35
CA LEU A 158 -14.34 9.61 -3.20
C LEU A 158 -12.86 9.25 -3.01
N GLY A 159 -11.99 10.27 -2.95
CA GLY A 159 -10.56 10.07 -2.73
C GLY A 159 -10.27 9.36 -1.41
N LYS A 160 -10.94 9.75 -0.32
CA LYS A 160 -10.80 9.03 0.95
C LYS A 160 -11.33 7.60 0.88
N SER A 161 -12.43 7.34 0.15
CA SER A 161 -12.95 5.97 -0.02
C SER A 161 -11.94 5.07 -0.73
N VAL A 162 -11.36 5.55 -1.82
CA VAL A 162 -10.33 4.84 -2.60
C VAL A 162 -9.09 4.56 -1.75
N ILE A 163 -8.62 5.56 -0.99
CA ILE A 163 -7.51 5.35 -0.06
C ILE A 163 -7.87 4.30 0.98
N SER A 164 -9.08 4.34 1.56
CA SER A 164 -9.52 3.35 2.55
C SER A 164 -9.52 1.94 1.97
N GLU A 165 -9.96 1.76 0.72
CA GLU A 165 -9.92 0.46 0.03
C GLU A 165 -8.51 -0.08 -0.20
N GLY A 166 -7.59 0.80 -0.63
CA GLY A 166 -6.19 0.40 -0.77
C GLY A 166 -5.56 0.04 0.58
N MET A 167 -5.90 0.76 1.66
CA MET A 167 -5.41 0.45 3.00
C MET A 167 -6.00 -0.85 3.54
N GLU A 168 -7.28 -1.10 3.28
CA GLU A 168 -7.94 -2.36 3.62
C GLU A 168 -7.28 -3.54 2.91
N ALA A 169 -7.04 -3.43 1.60
CA ALA A 169 -6.31 -4.43 0.83
C ALA A 169 -4.91 -4.71 1.42
N ALA A 170 -4.18 -3.64 1.77
CA ALA A 170 -2.87 -3.78 2.41
C ALA A 170 -2.93 -4.47 3.78
N VAL A 171 -3.99 -4.26 4.57
CA VAL A 171 -4.21 -4.99 5.82
C VAL A 171 -4.51 -6.45 5.54
N LYS A 172 -5.53 -6.71 4.70
CA LYS A 172 -6.04 -8.05 4.37
C LYS A 172 -4.98 -8.96 3.78
N TYR A 173 -4.23 -8.44 2.80
CA TYR A 173 -3.40 -9.23 1.89
C TYR A 173 -1.91 -8.92 2.00
N GLY A 174 -1.54 -7.96 2.85
CA GLY A 174 -0.18 -7.41 2.86
C GLY A 174 0.10 -6.49 1.66
N VAL A 175 1.33 -5.99 1.61
CA VAL A 175 1.85 -5.21 0.49
C VAL A 175 2.94 -6.02 -0.20
N VAL A 176 2.78 -6.26 -1.50
CA VAL A 176 3.74 -6.98 -2.33
C VAL A 176 4.93 -6.07 -2.61
N THR A 177 6.12 -6.41 -2.08
CA THR A 177 7.35 -5.63 -2.32
C THR A 177 8.35 -6.33 -3.24
N SER A 178 8.07 -7.59 -3.60
CA SER A 178 8.87 -8.41 -4.53
C SER A 178 7.96 -9.41 -5.24
N PHE A 179 8.24 -9.71 -6.51
CA PHE A 179 7.56 -10.78 -7.24
C PHE A 179 8.12 -12.18 -6.93
N ASP A 180 9.31 -12.26 -6.34
CA ASP A 180 9.98 -13.54 -6.05
C ASP A 180 9.66 -14.07 -4.64
N MET A 181 9.25 -13.18 -3.74
CA MET A 181 8.86 -13.51 -2.37
C MET A 181 7.52 -12.87 -2.06
N HIS A 182 6.44 -13.62 -2.25
CA HIS A 182 5.12 -13.21 -1.80
C HIS A 182 4.58 -14.25 -0.82
N GLU A 183 4.59 -13.90 0.46
CA GLU A 183 3.73 -14.60 1.43
C GLU A 183 2.34 -13.96 1.33
N ASP A 184 1.33 -14.76 0.98
CA ASP A 184 -0.07 -14.36 1.12
C ASP A 184 -0.36 -14.16 2.61
N LYS A 185 -0.10 -12.94 3.11
CA LYS A 185 -0.61 -12.55 4.42
C LYS A 185 -2.12 -12.60 4.34
N THR A 186 -2.74 -13.32 5.25
CA THR A 186 -4.17 -13.21 5.53
C THR A 186 -4.31 -12.53 6.88
N ALA A 187 -4.93 -11.36 6.92
CA ALA A 187 -5.20 -10.67 8.18
C ALA A 187 -6.06 -11.53 9.11
N SER A 188 -5.75 -11.46 10.40
CA SER A 188 -6.66 -11.98 11.43
C SER A 188 -7.94 -11.13 11.51
N ASP A 189 -9.02 -11.74 12.00
CA ASP A 189 -10.28 -11.05 12.26
C ASP A 189 -10.09 -9.84 13.20
N GLU A 190 -9.19 -9.94 14.19
CA GLU A 190 -8.86 -8.83 15.08
C GLU A 190 -8.19 -7.66 14.34
N GLU A 191 -7.22 -7.94 13.46
CA GLU A 191 -6.55 -6.90 12.66
C GLU A 191 -7.54 -6.14 11.77
N LEU A 192 -8.50 -6.86 11.17
CA LEU A 192 -9.55 -6.27 10.34
C LEU A 192 -10.50 -5.42 11.18
N LEU A 193 -10.98 -5.94 12.30
CA LEU A 193 -11.88 -5.23 13.19
C LEU A 193 -11.24 -3.92 13.70
N ARG A 194 -9.97 -3.97 14.12
CA ARG A 194 -9.23 -2.76 14.53
C ARG A 194 -9.05 -1.77 13.38
N PHE A 195 -8.83 -2.25 12.15
CA PHE A 195 -8.74 -1.38 10.98
C PHE A 195 -10.08 -0.70 10.67
N TYR A 196 -11.18 -1.44 10.64
CA TYR A 196 -12.52 -0.91 10.38
C TYR A 196 -12.96 0.07 11.47
N MET A 197 -12.65 -0.23 12.73
CA MET A 197 -12.98 0.64 13.86
C MET A 197 -12.09 1.89 13.96
N LYS A 198 -11.01 1.99 13.18
CA LYS A 198 -9.96 2.99 13.37
C LYS A 198 -10.42 4.44 13.20
N THR A 199 -11.22 4.71 12.17
CA THR A 199 -11.65 6.06 11.78
C THR A 199 -13.18 6.11 11.66
N GLU A 200 -13.76 7.30 11.77
CA GLU A 200 -15.21 7.48 11.62
C GLU A 200 -15.70 7.06 10.23
N GLN A 201 -14.92 7.38 9.20
CA GLN A 201 -15.21 6.96 7.84
C GLN A 201 -15.17 5.44 7.69
N ASN A 202 -14.16 4.75 8.23
CA ASN A 202 -14.08 3.30 8.13
C ASN A 202 -15.26 2.66 8.85
N ARG A 203 -15.62 3.13 10.06
CA ARG A 203 -16.78 2.61 10.79
C ARG A 203 -18.09 2.77 10.04
N GLY A 204 -18.28 3.90 9.36
CA GLY A 204 -19.47 4.11 8.54
C GLY A 204 -19.48 3.26 7.27
N LYS A 205 -18.30 3.00 6.67
CA LYS A 205 -18.18 2.19 5.45
C LYS A 205 -18.33 0.70 5.70
N TYR A 206 -17.69 0.19 6.75
CA TYR A 206 -17.55 -1.24 7.04
C TYR A 206 -18.44 -1.67 8.22
N TRP A 207 -19.64 -1.07 8.34
CA TRP A 207 -20.48 -1.29 9.51
C TRP A 207 -21.01 -2.73 9.59
N GLU A 208 -21.31 -3.35 8.44
CA GLU A 208 -21.73 -4.75 8.33
C GLU A 208 -20.60 -5.67 8.77
N GLU A 209 -19.39 -5.46 8.25
CA GLU A 209 -18.23 -6.29 8.60
C GLU A 209 -17.81 -6.11 10.06
N ILE A 210 -17.99 -4.90 10.64
CA ILE A 210 -17.76 -4.67 12.06
C ILE A 210 -18.75 -5.49 12.90
N ASP A 211 -20.04 -5.46 12.54
CA ASP A 211 -21.11 -6.18 13.24
C ASP A 211 -20.80 -7.69 13.22
N GLU A 212 -20.60 -8.24 12.02
CA GLU A 212 -20.25 -9.64 11.81
C GLU A 212 -18.99 -10.05 12.60
N LEU A 213 -17.91 -9.26 12.52
CA LEU A 213 -16.67 -9.58 13.22
C LEU A 213 -16.83 -9.52 14.73
N SER A 214 -17.59 -8.55 15.25
CA SER A 214 -17.77 -8.38 16.70
C SER A 214 -18.56 -9.52 17.33
N GLU A 215 -19.43 -10.17 16.57
CA GLU A 215 -20.25 -11.30 17.04
C GLU A 215 -19.54 -12.67 16.94
N LYS A 216 -18.42 -12.76 16.21
CA LYS A 216 -17.72 -14.05 15.97
C LYS A 216 -17.16 -14.69 17.24
N SER A 217 -16.68 -13.90 18.21
CA SER A 217 -16.12 -14.44 19.46
C SER A 217 -16.10 -13.39 20.58
N PRO A 218 -16.08 -13.81 21.87
CA PRO A 218 -15.96 -12.89 22.99
C PRO A 218 -14.69 -12.02 22.96
N GLU A 219 -13.59 -12.53 22.39
CA GLU A 219 -12.36 -11.77 22.21
C GLU A 219 -12.53 -10.64 21.20
N LEU A 220 -13.25 -10.88 20.09
CA LEU A 220 -13.54 -9.86 19.09
C LEU A 220 -14.58 -8.84 19.59
N GLU A 221 -15.57 -9.28 20.36
CA GLU A 221 -16.50 -8.40 21.06
C GLU A 221 -15.72 -7.44 22.00
N ALA A 222 -14.76 -7.97 22.78
CA ALA A 222 -13.91 -7.13 23.62
C ALA A 222 -13.09 -6.12 22.80
N VAL A 223 -12.53 -6.53 21.65
CA VAL A 223 -11.80 -5.63 20.73
C VAL A 223 -12.71 -4.52 20.22
N TYR A 224 -13.96 -4.83 19.85
CA TYR A 224 -14.95 -3.85 19.42
C TYR A 224 -15.15 -2.78 20.50
N HIS A 225 -15.45 -3.17 21.73
CA HIS A 225 -15.69 -2.25 22.85
C HIS A 225 -14.45 -1.42 23.19
N GLN A 226 -13.26 -2.04 23.15
CA GLN A 226 -12.00 -1.33 23.35
C GLN A 226 -11.76 -0.25 22.28
N GLU A 227 -12.00 -0.54 21.00
CA GLU A 227 -11.83 0.42 19.91
C GLU A 227 -12.89 1.53 19.95
N TYR A 228 -14.12 1.19 20.32
CA TYR A 228 -15.19 2.18 20.52
C TYR A 228 -14.85 3.12 21.67
N GLY A 229 -14.43 2.57 22.81
CA GLY A 229 -13.90 3.30 23.96
C GLY A 229 -12.71 4.18 23.60
N ARG A 230 -11.75 3.68 22.81
CA ARG A 230 -10.61 4.46 22.32
C ARG A 230 -11.06 5.71 21.57
N TYR A 231 -12.00 5.55 20.65
CA TYR A 231 -12.55 6.65 19.88
C TYR A 231 -13.27 7.68 20.78
N ARG A 232 -14.18 7.23 21.66
CA ARG A 232 -14.95 8.10 22.55
C ARG A 232 -14.11 8.77 23.63
N SER A 233 -13.00 8.14 24.04
CA SER A 233 -12.11 8.66 25.07
C SER A 233 -11.54 10.04 24.75
N ARG A 234 -11.43 10.42 23.47
CA ARG A 234 -10.93 11.76 23.08
C ARG A 234 -11.80 12.88 23.66
N LYS A 235 -13.13 12.73 23.59
CA LYS A 235 -14.08 13.70 24.15
C LYS A 235 -14.02 13.71 25.67
N ALA A 236 -13.94 12.52 26.29
CA ALA A 236 -13.81 12.40 27.74
C ALA A 236 -12.52 13.04 28.28
N ARG A 237 -11.36 12.77 27.64
CA ARG A 237 -10.08 13.39 27.99
C ARG A 237 -10.15 14.91 27.93
N ALA A 238 -10.74 15.47 26.87
CA ALA A 238 -10.89 16.92 26.74
C ALA A 238 -11.78 17.51 27.87
N GLY A 239 -12.89 16.83 28.19
CA GLY A 239 -13.78 17.23 29.29
C GLY A 239 -13.07 17.21 30.64
N LEU A 240 -12.36 16.13 30.96
CA LEU A 240 -11.65 15.97 32.24
C LEU A 240 -10.53 17.02 32.41
N ARG A 241 -9.76 17.29 31.35
CA ARG A 241 -8.73 18.36 31.37
C ARG A 241 -9.33 19.73 31.64
N LYS A 242 -10.48 20.04 31.02
CA LYS A 242 -11.14 21.33 31.16
C LYS A 242 -11.53 21.64 32.61
N VAL A 243 -11.83 20.61 33.41
CA VAL A 243 -12.21 20.76 34.82
C VAL A 243 -11.05 20.45 35.78
N GLY A 244 -9.82 20.30 35.28
CA GLY A 244 -8.63 20.08 36.11
C GLY A 244 -8.49 18.66 36.68
N VAL A 245 -9.27 17.70 36.17
CA VAL A 245 -9.21 16.31 36.63
C VAL A 245 -8.07 15.57 35.92
N SER A 246 -7.24 14.89 36.70
CA SER A 246 -6.12 14.06 36.22
C SER A 246 -6.13 12.68 36.89
N GLY A 247 -5.56 11.70 36.21
CA GLY A 247 -5.52 10.31 36.69
C GLY A 247 -5.66 9.27 35.58
N PHE A 248 -5.87 8.02 36.01
CA PHE A 248 -6.20 6.87 35.19
C PHE A 248 -7.71 6.70 35.14
N PHE A 249 -8.25 6.46 33.96
CA PHE A 249 -9.67 6.28 33.71
C PHE A 249 -9.89 5.03 32.86
N GLY A 250 -11.06 4.43 33.01
CA GLY A 250 -11.53 3.37 32.13
C GLY A 250 -12.90 3.72 31.58
N MET A 251 -13.14 3.24 30.38
CA MET A 251 -14.38 3.46 29.65
C MET A 251 -14.82 2.16 29.03
N ILE A 252 -16.13 1.92 29.07
CA ILE A 252 -16.80 0.93 28.22
C ILE A 252 -17.68 1.75 27.29
N ASP A 253 -17.52 1.53 25.99
CA ASP A 253 -18.17 2.29 24.93
C ASP A 253 -18.00 3.81 25.04
N ASP A 254 -19.03 4.53 25.46
CA ASP A 254 -19.02 5.98 25.63
C ASP A 254 -19.05 6.43 27.11
N THR A 255 -19.05 5.47 28.03
CA THR A 255 -19.27 5.69 29.46
C THR A 255 -17.97 5.52 30.24
N VAL A 256 -17.56 6.56 30.98
CA VAL A 256 -16.45 6.47 31.94
C VAL A 256 -16.95 5.71 33.17
N ILE A 257 -16.40 4.52 33.39
CA ILE A 257 -16.85 3.59 34.44
C ILE A 257 -16.14 3.82 35.78
N ALA A 258 -14.92 4.35 35.77
CA ALA A 258 -14.12 4.61 36.95
C ALA A 258 -12.96 5.58 36.67
N GLY A 259 -12.40 6.15 37.74
CA GLY A 259 -11.16 6.91 37.73
C GLY A 259 -10.34 6.67 38.99
N ALA A 260 -9.01 6.77 38.92
CA ALA A 260 -8.09 6.60 40.04
C ALA A 260 -6.78 7.37 39.85
N GLN A 261 -6.02 7.57 40.93
CA GLN A 261 -4.71 8.25 40.86
C GLN A 261 -3.60 7.34 40.35
N SER A 262 -3.75 6.01 40.50
CA SER A 262 -2.80 5.03 39.98
C SER A 262 -3.50 3.87 39.26
N ARG A 263 -2.76 3.18 38.37
CA ARG A 263 -3.26 1.97 37.69
C ARG A 263 -3.64 0.87 38.68
N LYS A 264 -2.87 0.70 39.76
CA LYS A 264 -3.12 -0.32 40.79
C LYS A 264 -4.41 -0.06 41.56
N GLU A 265 -4.72 1.21 41.86
CA GLU A 265 -6.00 1.58 42.47
C GLU A 265 -7.16 1.39 41.51
N PHE A 266 -6.98 1.80 40.25
CA PHE A 266 -7.97 1.60 39.20
C PHE A 266 -8.38 0.12 39.10
N ASP A 267 -7.40 -0.79 38.98
CA ASP A 267 -7.65 -2.22 38.83
C ASP A 267 -8.39 -2.82 40.04
N LYS A 268 -8.24 -2.25 41.25
CA LYS A 268 -9.02 -2.65 42.43
C LYS A 268 -10.46 -2.17 42.34
N ILE A 269 -10.67 -0.92 41.91
CA ILE A 269 -11.99 -0.32 41.79
C ILE A 269 -12.84 -1.09 40.76
N VAL A 270 -12.30 -1.35 39.57
CA VAL A 270 -13.09 -2.01 38.51
C VAL A 270 -13.49 -3.44 38.82
N LYS A 271 -12.69 -4.19 39.61
CA LYS A 271 -13.06 -5.54 40.06
C LYS A 271 -14.36 -5.60 40.88
N GLY A 272 -14.75 -4.49 41.51
CA GLY A 272 -15.99 -4.38 42.28
C GLY A 272 -17.14 -3.70 41.52
N LEU A 273 -16.88 -3.12 40.35
CA LEU A 273 -17.86 -2.35 39.58
C LEU A 273 -18.28 -3.03 38.28
N VAL A 274 -17.35 -3.72 37.60
CA VAL A 274 -17.56 -4.29 36.27
C VAL A 274 -17.73 -5.80 36.40
N PRO A 275 -18.75 -6.40 35.76
CA PRO A 275 -18.89 -7.86 35.68
C PRO A 275 -17.65 -8.52 35.10
N LYS A 276 -17.32 -9.72 35.57
CA LYS A 276 -16.07 -10.41 35.23
C LYS A 276 -15.93 -10.62 33.72
N GLU A 277 -17.02 -10.95 33.06
CA GLU A 277 -17.15 -11.18 31.63
C GLU A 277 -16.97 -9.92 30.76
N LYS A 278 -17.09 -8.71 31.35
CA LYS A 278 -16.91 -7.42 30.65
C LYS A 278 -15.60 -6.72 30.99
N MET A 279 -14.74 -7.34 31.81
CA MET A 279 -13.48 -6.74 32.24
C MET A 279 -12.56 -6.43 31.05
N ASP A 280 -12.59 -7.26 30.02
CA ASP A 280 -11.76 -7.09 28.83
C ASP A 280 -12.30 -6.03 27.86
N TRP A 281 -13.54 -5.56 28.04
CA TRP A 281 -14.12 -4.49 27.24
C TRP A 281 -13.55 -3.11 27.60
N ILE A 282 -12.91 -2.99 28.76
CA ILE A 282 -12.47 -1.71 29.31
C ILE A 282 -11.36 -1.12 28.45
N PHE A 283 -11.63 0.03 27.84
CA PHE A 283 -10.60 0.89 27.27
C PHE A 283 -9.99 1.78 28.35
N TYR A 284 -8.68 1.63 28.57
CA TYR A 284 -7.95 2.40 29.57
C TYR A 284 -7.32 3.65 28.97
N PHE A 285 -7.41 4.77 29.68
CA PHE A 285 -6.72 5.98 29.30
C PHE A 285 -6.24 6.82 30.48
N LYS A 286 -5.20 7.62 30.22
CA LYS A 286 -4.66 8.61 31.13
C LYS A 286 -4.99 10.02 30.61
N VAL A 287 -5.36 10.91 31.53
CA VAL A 287 -5.67 12.31 31.22
C VAL A 287 -4.47 13.20 31.50
#